data_AF-A0A8K0XGB8-F1
#
_entry.id   AF-A0A8K0XGB8-F1
#
_cell.length_a   1.000
_cell.length_b   1.000
_cell.length_c   1.000
_cell.angle_alpha   90.00
_cell.angle_beta   90.00
_cell.angle_gamma   90.00
#
_symmetry.space_group_name_H-M   'P 1'
#
loop_
_entity.id
_entity.type
_entity.pdbx_description
1 polymer ?
#
loop_
_entity_poly.entity_id
_entity_poly.type
_entity_poly.pdbx_seq_one_letter_code
_entity_poly.pdbx_strand_id
1 'polypeptide(L)'
;MASSTNDVLSWTNQDPRESQLFNTWGVLYRFSTVVSANGQSTTTLWRAVRANKEDRVAKLEWASNGGLGRAVIGKNAVPMSDLVRPDPRYPGARIFNAPDGLPYRWRPSSGSPDVALEDSVGNVVAFFRPTRPTRYQIGDVYGELHFLRHAGAATITHPPIMDMVTVTAMLYRFCQAFGL
;
A
#
# COMPACT_ATOMS: atom_id res chain seq x y z
N MET A 1 17.97 -8.34 -3.10
CA MET A 1 17.23 -9.30 -2.25
C MET A 1 16.16 -9.97 -3.10
N ALA A 2 16.06 -11.29 -3.10
CA ALA A 2 15.07 -12.01 -3.90
C ALA A 2 13.84 -12.37 -3.04
N SER A 3 12.66 -11.86 -3.39
CA SER A 3 11.38 -12.31 -2.87
C SER A 3 10.95 -13.56 -3.65
N SER A 4 10.27 -14.51 -3.02
CA SER A 4 9.62 -15.58 -3.79
C SER A 4 8.54 -14.95 -4.69
N THR A 5 8.23 -15.54 -5.85
CA THR A 5 7.22 -15.02 -6.80
C THR A 5 5.85 -14.80 -6.16
N ASN A 6 5.58 -15.58 -5.13
CA ASN A 6 4.38 -15.57 -4.31
C ASN A 6 4.26 -14.34 -3.40
N ASP A 7 5.41 -13.75 -3.06
CA ASP A 7 5.53 -12.56 -2.22
C ASP A 7 5.60 -11.27 -3.07
N VAL A 8 5.37 -11.36 -4.38
CA VAL A 8 5.35 -10.22 -5.30
C VAL A 8 3.91 -9.96 -5.74
N LEU A 9 3.42 -8.74 -5.51
CA LEU A 9 2.12 -8.28 -5.99
C LEU A 9 2.28 -7.24 -7.08
N SER A 10 1.86 -7.58 -8.30
CA SER A 10 1.83 -6.68 -9.45
C SER A 10 0.66 -5.71 -9.34
N TRP A 11 0.91 -4.41 -9.57
CA TRP A 11 -0.01 -3.30 -9.30
C TRP A 11 -0.54 -2.67 -10.60
N THR A 12 -1.86 -2.77 -10.86
CA THR A 12 -2.43 -2.60 -12.21
C THR A 12 -2.85 -1.18 -12.65
N ASN A 13 -2.53 -0.12 -11.89
CA ASN A 13 -2.96 1.23 -12.25
C ASN A 13 -1.95 2.30 -11.83
N GLN A 14 -1.88 3.38 -12.61
CA GLN A 14 -1.12 4.57 -12.30
C GLN A 14 -1.73 5.31 -11.10
N ASP A 15 -3.06 5.45 -11.06
CA ASP A 15 -3.76 5.88 -9.85
C ASP A 15 -3.83 4.68 -8.88
N PRO A 16 -3.06 4.70 -7.77
CA PRO A 16 -2.97 3.57 -6.88
C PRO A 16 -4.32 3.25 -6.20
N ARG A 17 -5.29 4.18 -6.24
CA ARG A 17 -6.64 4.04 -5.67
C ARG A 17 -7.61 3.21 -6.53
N GLU A 18 -7.24 2.88 -7.76
CA GLU A 18 -8.06 2.11 -8.71
C GLU A 18 -7.34 0.85 -9.19
N SER A 19 -6.48 0.31 -8.34
CA SER A 19 -5.58 -0.78 -8.70
C SER A 19 -6.02 -2.11 -8.15
N GLN A 20 -5.72 -3.16 -8.92
CA GLN A 20 -5.70 -4.53 -8.45
C GLN A 20 -4.25 -4.94 -8.17
N LEU A 21 -4.06 -5.73 -7.11
CA LEU A 21 -2.80 -6.31 -6.73
C LEU A 21 -2.93 -7.82 -6.85
N PHE A 22 -2.15 -8.41 -7.75
CA PHE A 22 -2.24 -9.82 -8.09
C PHE A 22 -0.87 -10.47 -8.16
N ASN A 23 -0.84 -11.78 -8.06
CA ASN A 23 0.34 -12.61 -8.29
C ASN A 23 -0.03 -13.83 -9.13
N THR A 24 0.85 -14.83 -9.16
CA THR A 24 0.65 -16.08 -9.90
C THR A 24 -0.60 -16.86 -9.51
N TRP A 25 -1.18 -16.62 -8.33
CA TRP A 25 -2.42 -17.26 -7.86
C TRP A 25 -3.69 -16.46 -8.09
N GLY A 26 -3.56 -15.24 -8.61
CA GLY A 26 -4.68 -14.35 -8.91
C GLY A 26 -4.67 -13.06 -8.09
N VAL A 27 -5.82 -12.38 -8.08
CA VAL A 27 -6.00 -11.11 -7.39
C VAL A 27 -6.08 -11.34 -5.89
N LEU A 28 -5.21 -10.67 -5.14
CA LEU A 28 -5.22 -10.69 -3.67
C LEU A 28 -5.89 -9.45 -3.09
N TYR A 29 -5.63 -8.27 -3.66
CA TYR A 29 -6.25 -7.03 -3.25
C TYR A 29 -6.82 -6.25 -4.42
N ARG A 30 -7.84 -5.45 -4.14
CA ARG A 30 -8.44 -4.52 -5.09
C ARG A 30 -8.82 -3.23 -4.40
N PHE A 31 -8.24 -2.14 -4.84
CA PHE A 31 -8.71 -0.80 -4.55
C PHE A 31 -9.82 -0.44 -5.53
N SER A 32 -10.87 0.20 -5.03
CA SER A 32 -11.98 0.71 -5.83
C SER A 32 -12.42 2.05 -5.29
N THR A 33 -12.37 3.07 -6.13
CA THR A 33 -12.77 4.42 -5.74
C THR A 33 -14.13 4.78 -6.31
N VAL A 34 -14.98 5.35 -5.45
CA VAL A 34 -16.30 5.84 -5.82
C VAL A 34 -16.35 7.31 -5.44
N VAL A 35 -16.79 8.15 -6.38
CA VAL A 35 -17.07 9.57 -6.14
C VAL A 35 -18.57 9.72 -5.97
N SER A 36 -19.02 10.12 -4.79
CA SER A 36 -20.44 10.36 -4.53
C SER A 36 -20.90 11.69 -5.17
N ALA A 37 -22.22 11.86 -5.29
CA ALA A 37 -22.81 13.04 -5.92
C ALA A 37 -22.42 14.38 -5.28
N ASN A 38 -22.02 14.37 -4.00
CA ASN A 38 -21.49 15.53 -3.28
C ASN A 38 -19.99 15.81 -3.55
N GLY A 39 -19.37 15.09 -4.50
CA GLY A 39 -17.94 15.22 -4.84
C GLY A 39 -16.99 14.51 -3.87
N GLN A 40 -17.50 13.88 -2.80
CA GLN A 40 -16.66 13.15 -1.86
C GLN A 40 -16.18 11.84 -2.48
N SER A 41 -14.88 11.59 -2.43
CA SER A 41 -14.29 10.35 -2.93
C SER A 41 -14.11 9.36 -1.78
N THR A 42 -14.43 8.10 -2.01
CA THR A 42 -14.18 6.98 -1.10
C THR A 42 -13.46 5.86 -1.82
N THR A 43 -12.28 5.47 -1.35
CA THR A 43 -11.57 4.27 -1.82
C THR A 43 -11.79 3.12 -0.84
N THR A 44 -12.19 1.96 -1.35
CA THR A 44 -12.33 0.73 -0.55
C THR A 44 -11.24 -0.26 -0.94
N LEU A 45 -10.53 -0.81 0.05
CA LEU A 45 -9.64 -1.94 -0.13
C LEU A 45 -10.40 -3.24 0.15
N TRP A 46 -10.51 -4.05 -0.89
CA TRP A 46 -11.03 -5.41 -0.86
C TRP A 46 -9.88 -6.40 -0.84
N ARG A 47 -9.99 -7.46 -0.04
CA ARG A 47 -9.06 -8.59 -0.04
C ARG A 47 -9.79 -9.86 -0.43
N ALA A 48 -9.25 -10.61 -1.38
CA ALA A 48 -9.78 -11.91 -1.74
C ALA A 48 -9.61 -12.91 -0.59
N VAL A 49 -10.70 -13.61 -0.24
CA VAL A 49 -10.70 -14.67 0.79
C VAL A 49 -10.71 -16.04 0.14
N ARG A 50 -11.51 -16.17 -0.92
CA ARG A 50 -11.63 -17.34 -1.80
C ARG A 50 -12.22 -16.89 -3.13
N ALA A 51 -12.29 -17.79 -4.11
CA ALA A 51 -12.91 -17.50 -5.40
C ALA A 51 -14.28 -16.81 -5.22
N ASN A 52 -14.44 -15.66 -5.89
CA ASN A 52 -15.64 -14.83 -5.90
C ASN A 52 -16.10 -14.31 -4.51
N LYS A 53 -15.21 -14.31 -3.50
CA LYS A 53 -15.49 -13.72 -2.19
C LYS A 53 -14.35 -12.79 -1.77
N GLU A 54 -14.70 -11.54 -1.55
CA GLU A 54 -13.81 -10.52 -1.02
C GLU A 54 -14.35 -10.00 0.33
N ASP A 55 -13.43 -9.70 1.24
CA ASP A 55 -13.74 -9.00 2.48
C ASP A 55 -13.26 -7.55 2.39
N ARG A 56 -14.06 -6.63 2.93
CA ARG A 56 -13.65 -5.22 3.06
C ARG A 56 -12.64 -5.08 4.19
N VAL A 57 -11.42 -4.71 3.85
CA VAL A 57 -10.30 -4.57 4.80
C VAL A 57 -10.15 -3.12 5.26
N ALA A 58 -10.26 -2.17 4.33
CA ALA A 58 -10.16 -0.76 4.65
C ALA A 58 -11.13 0.09 3.82
N LYS A 59 -11.55 1.21 4.40
CA LYS A 59 -12.31 2.28 3.72
C LYS A 59 -11.57 3.60 3.95
N LEU A 60 -11.29 4.32 2.88
CA LEU A 60 -10.57 5.58 2.87
C LEU A 60 -11.50 6.66 2.34
N GLU A 61 -11.88 7.60 3.20
CA GLU A 61 -12.72 8.74 2.86
C GLU A 61 -11.81 9.96 2.65
N TRP A 62 -11.69 10.40 1.40
CA TRP A 62 -10.82 11.52 1.03
C TRP A 62 -11.46 12.85 1.43
N ALA A 63 -10.62 13.85 1.67
CA ALA A 63 -11.10 15.22 1.89
C ALA A 63 -11.71 15.79 0.59
N SER A 64 -12.67 16.71 0.71
CA SER A 64 -13.37 17.31 -0.43
C SER A 64 -12.44 18.10 -1.37
N ASN A 65 -11.28 18.55 -0.87
CA ASN A 65 -10.25 19.20 -1.65
C ASN A 65 -9.30 18.22 -2.37
N GLY A 66 -9.60 16.91 -2.34
CA GLY A 66 -8.75 15.85 -2.89
C GLY A 66 -7.58 15.45 -1.99
N GLY A 67 -7.45 16.04 -0.80
CA GLY A 67 -6.40 15.73 0.17
C GLY A 67 -6.68 14.49 1.03
N LEU A 68 -5.77 14.25 1.96
CA LEU A 68 -5.87 13.16 2.94
C LEU A 68 -7.04 13.40 3.89
N GLY A 69 -7.90 12.39 4.06
CA GLY A 69 -9.04 12.42 4.98
C GLY A 69 -8.91 11.38 6.09
N ARG A 70 -9.90 10.49 6.23
CA ARG A 70 -9.93 9.44 7.26
C ARG A 70 -9.92 8.05 6.67
N ALA A 71 -9.19 7.14 7.30
CA ALA A 71 -9.20 5.72 6.99
C ALA A 71 -9.87 4.94 8.13
N VAL A 72 -10.66 3.93 7.77
CA VAL A 72 -11.14 2.89 8.66
C VAL A 72 -10.48 1.59 8.22
N ILE A 73 -9.61 1.02 9.06
CA ILE A 73 -8.88 -0.23 8.79
C ILE A 73 -9.30 -1.23 9.86
N GLY A 74 -9.97 -2.30 9.44
CA GLY A 74 -10.65 -3.21 10.38
C GLY A 74 -11.67 -2.46 11.25
N LYS A 75 -11.40 -2.36 12.55
CA LYS A 75 -12.25 -1.64 13.52
C LYS A 75 -11.72 -0.25 13.89
N ASN A 76 -10.54 0.12 13.41
CA ASN A 76 -9.84 1.33 13.83
C ASN A 76 -10.05 2.45 12.81
N ALA A 77 -10.53 3.60 13.27
CA ALA A 77 -10.65 4.81 12.47
C ALA A 77 -9.49 5.76 12.79
N VAL A 78 -8.67 6.08 11.79
CA VAL A 78 -7.47 6.91 11.93
C VAL A 78 -7.44 8.00 10.85
N PRO A 79 -6.86 9.19 11.13
CA PRO A 79 -6.52 10.14 10.09
C PRO A 79 -5.55 9.50 9.08
N MET A 80 -5.76 9.71 7.78
CA MET A 80 -4.80 9.23 6.77
C MET A 80 -3.43 9.89 6.96
N SER A 81 -3.38 11.13 7.47
CA SER A 81 -2.13 11.81 7.81
C SER A 81 -1.27 11.03 8.80
N ASP A 82 -1.87 10.24 9.70
CA ASP A 82 -1.13 9.41 10.65
C ASP A 82 -0.52 8.15 10.02
N LEU A 83 -1.06 7.73 8.87
CA LEU A 83 -0.58 6.60 8.08
C LEU A 83 0.54 6.97 7.10
N VAL A 84 0.75 8.26 6.88
CA VAL A 84 1.79 8.82 6.00
C VAL A 84 2.39 10.10 6.58
N ARG A 85 2.77 10.05 7.86
CA ARG A 85 3.42 11.21 8.52
C ARG A 85 4.80 11.44 7.89
N PRO A 86 5.17 12.66 7.47
CA PRO A 86 6.54 12.96 7.08
C PRO A 86 7.53 12.58 8.19
N ASP A 87 8.64 11.92 7.85
CA ASP A 87 9.77 11.79 8.79
C ASP A 87 10.73 12.97 8.57
N PRO A 88 10.87 13.91 9.53
CA PRO A 88 11.71 15.10 9.36
C PRO A 88 13.20 14.77 9.21
N ARG A 89 13.63 13.56 9.59
CA ARG A 89 15.03 13.12 9.51
C ARG A 89 15.40 12.59 8.12
N TYR A 90 14.41 12.20 7.32
CA TYR A 90 14.61 11.54 6.03
C TYR A 90 13.69 12.16 4.98
N PRO A 91 14.21 13.07 4.13
CA PRO A 91 13.42 13.69 3.08
C PRO A 91 12.71 12.67 2.19
N GLY A 92 11.41 12.88 1.96
CA GLY A 92 10.56 11.98 1.17
C GLY A 92 10.11 10.70 1.91
N ALA A 93 10.60 10.44 3.12
CA ALA A 93 10.16 9.29 3.90
C ALA A 93 8.84 9.58 4.64
N ARG A 94 8.05 8.52 4.83
CA ARG A 94 6.78 8.55 5.55
C ARG A 94 6.73 7.45 6.59
N ILE A 95 6.35 7.80 7.81
CA ILE A 95 6.30 6.92 8.98
C ILE A 95 4.84 6.69 9.41
N PHE A 96 4.55 5.47 9.85
CA PHE A 96 3.26 5.07 10.42
C PHE A 96 3.45 4.03 11.51
N ASN A 97 2.42 3.78 12.31
CA ASN A 97 2.41 2.69 13.28
C ASN A 97 1.57 1.54 12.73
N ALA A 98 2.13 0.33 12.71
CA ALA A 98 1.41 -0.86 12.27
C ALA A 98 0.57 -1.46 13.41
N PRO A 99 -0.30 -2.46 13.14
CA PRO A 99 -1.16 -3.06 14.16
C PRO A 99 -0.44 -3.75 15.33
N ASP A 100 0.85 -4.07 15.17
CA ASP A 100 1.72 -4.59 16.23
C ASP A 100 2.21 -3.49 17.20
N GLY A 101 1.84 -2.23 16.94
CA GLY A 101 2.24 -1.06 17.73
C GLY A 101 3.62 -0.52 17.38
N LEU A 102 4.33 -1.13 16.43
CA LEU A 102 5.68 -0.72 16.05
C LEU A 102 5.66 0.32 14.91
N PRO A 103 6.64 1.23 14.87
CA PRO A 103 6.79 2.17 13.77
C PRO A 103 7.39 1.48 12.54
N TYR A 104 6.84 1.82 11.38
CA TYR A 104 7.32 1.40 10.06
C TYR A 104 7.50 2.64 9.17
N ARG A 105 8.41 2.56 8.21
CA ARG A 105 8.79 3.72 7.39
C ARG A 105 8.97 3.35 5.94
N TRP A 106 8.15 3.96 5.08
CA TRP A 106 8.40 4.01 3.65
C TRP A 106 9.45 5.07 3.36
N ARG A 107 10.48 4.74 2.57
CA ARG A 107 11.46 5.71 2.12
C ARG A 107 12.00 5.39 0.72
N PRO A 108 12.41 6.40 -0.05
CA PRO A 108 13.19 6.17 -1.27
C PRO A 108 14.50 5.43 -0.95
N SER A 109 14.89 4.51 -1.83
CA SER A 109 16.19 3.83 -1.75
C SER A 109 17.27 4.66 -2.43
N SER A 110 18.46 4.73 -1.84
CA SER A 110 19.59 5.41 -2.48
C SER A 110 20.09 4.60 -3.68
N GLY A 111 20.11 5.19 -4.86
CA GLY A 111 20.63 4.54 -6.08
C GLY A 111 19.69 3.51 -6.73
N SER A 112 18.43 3.42 -6.28
CA SER A 112 17.38 2.61 -6.91
C SER A 112 16.07 3.41 -6.96
N PRO A 113 15.21 3.22 -7.99
CA PRO A 113 13.87 3.78 -7.99
C PRO A 113 12.94 3.12 -6.96
N ASP A 114 13.40 2.06 -6.29
CA ASP A 114 12.62 1.33 -5.29
C ASP A 114 12.32 2.19 -4.05
N VAL A 115 11.10 2.06 -3.52
CA VAL A 115 10.70 2.60 -2.23
C VAL A 115 10.72 1.46 -1.22
N ALA A 116 11.62 1.52 -0.25
CA ALA A 116 11.77 0.50 0.78
C ALA A 116 10.83 0.77 1.96
N LEU A 117 10.26 -0.29 2.54
CA LEU A 117 9.63 -0.28 3.84
C LEU A 117 10.61 -0.83 4.87
N GLU A 118 10.97 0.00 5.83
CA GLU A 118 11.79 -0.40 6.97
C GLU A 118 10.92 -0.64 8.21
N ASP A 119 11.28 -1.66 8.99
CA ASP A 119 10.74 -1.87 10.33
C ASP A 119 11.38 -0.93 11.37
N SER A 120 10.97 -1.06 12.63
CA SER A 120 11.46 -0.24 13.75
C SER A 120 12.97 -0.36 14.03
N VAL A 121 13.61 -1.43 13.55
CA VAL A 121 15.05 -1.70 13.73
C VAL A 121 15.85 -1.32 12.47
N GLY A 122 15.18 -0.91 11.39
CA GLY A 122 15.79 -0.51 10.14
C GLY A 122 15.97 -1.64 9.13
N ASN A 123 15.37 -2.81 9.35
CA ASN A 123 15.39 -3.88 8.35
C ASN A 123 14.41 -3.56 7.23
N VAL A 124 14.82 -3.73 5.99
CA VAL A 124 13.91 -3.66 4.85
C VAL A 124 13.03 -4.92 4.85
N VAL A 125 11.72 -4.75 5.02
CA VAL A 125 10.73 -5.84 5.14
C VAL A 125 9.79 -5.94 3.95
N ALA A 126 9.68 -4.86 3.17
CA ALA A 126 9.00 -4.85 1.89
C ALA A 126 9.62 -3.74 1.02
N PHE A 127 9.35 -3.75 -0.28
CA PHE A 127 9.64 -2.61 -1.13
C PHE A 127 8.67 -2.53 -2.30
N PHE A 128 8.40 -1.32 -2.76
CA PHE A 128 7.69 -1.07 -4.01
C PHE A 128 8.70 -0.74 -5.10
N ARG A 129 8.64 -1.48 -6.21
CA ARG A 129 9.46 -1.26 -7.39
C ARG A 129 8.59 -0.69 -8.52
N PRO A 130 8.82 0.56 -8.94
CA PRO A 130 8.21 1.07 -10.17
C PRO A 130 8.69 0.24 -11.36
N THR A 131 7.78 -0.13 -12.26
CA THR A 131 8.11 -0.83 -13.50
C THR A 131 7.71 0.02 -14.70
N ARG A 132 8.30 -0.28 -15.85
CA ARG A 132 7.70 0.21 -17.11
C ARG A 132 6.33 -0.44 -17.27
N PRO A 133 5.30 0.30 -17.73
CA PRO A 133 3.99 -0.25 -17.99
C PRO A 133 4.10 -1.51 -18.86
N THR A 134 3.70 -2.64 -18.30
CA THR A 134 3.80 -3.95 -18.96
C THR A 134 2.41 -4.58 -18.97
N ARG A 135 1.95 -5.03 -20.13
CA ARG A 135 0.60 -5.59 -20.30
C ARG A 135 0.52 -7.02 -19.79
N TYR A 136 -0.41 -7.28 -18.87
CA TYR A 136 -0.83 -8.60 -18.42
C TYR A 136 -2.28 -8.86 -18.85
N GLN A 137 -2.75 -10.10 -18.68
CA GLN A 137 -4.13 -10.47 -18.98
C GLN A 137 -5.16 -9.62 -18.21
N ILE A 138 -4.83 -9.24 -16.97
CA ILE A 138 -5.71 -8.49 -16.08
C ILE A 138 -5.59 -6.96 -16.22
N GLY A 139 -4.58 -6.47 -16.93
CA GLY A 139 -4.33 -5.04 -17.10
C GLY A 139 -2.84 -4.70 -17.23
N ASP A 140 -2.55 -3.41 -17.33
CA ASP A 140 -1.18 -2.90 -17.37
C ASP A 140 -0.60 -2.79 -15.96
N VAL A 141 0.64 -3.25 -15.75
CA VAL A 141 1.33 -3.22 -14.47
C VAL A 141 2.31 -2.05 -14.43
N TYR A 142 2.16 -1.19 -13.42
CA TYR A 142 2.96 0.03 -13.23
C TYR A 142 3.99 -0.09 -12.10
N GLY A 143 3.94 -1.19 -11.35
CA GLY A 143 4.93 -1.50 -10.35
C GLY A 143 4.61 -2.79 -9.61
N GLU A 144 5.54 -3.19 -8.76
CA GLU A 144 5.50 -4.44 -8.00
C GLU A 144 5.73 -4.15 -6.52
N LEU A 145 4.87 -4.69 -5.65
CA LEU A 145 5.06 -4.68 -4.21
C LEU A 145 5.64 -6.02 -3.77
N HIS A 146 6.87 -6.00 -3.27
CA HIS A 146 7.60 -7.18 -2.84
C HIS A 146 7.60 -7.27 -1.32
N PHE A 147 7.17 -8.41 -0.77
CA PHE A 147 7.29 -8.73 0.64
C PHE A 147 8.53 -9.59 0.87
N LEU A 148 9.30 -9.24 1.91
CA LEU A 148 10.49 -9.99 2.32
C LEU A 148 10.13 -10.85 3.53
N ARG A 149 9.59 -12.03 3.27
CA ARG A 149 9.00 -12.93 4.28
C ARG A 149 9.91 -13.22 5.48
N HIS A 150 11.22 -13.32 5.26
CA HIS A 150 12.20 -13.66 6.29
C HIS A 150 12.92 -12.44 6.88
N ALA A 151 12.53 -11.22 6.52
CA ALA A 151 13.10 -10.01 7.07
C ALA A 151 12.42 -9.61 8.39
N GLY A 152 13.20 -8.98 9.28
CA GLY A 152 12.71 -8.50 10.58
C GLY A 152 12.11 -9.64 11.42
N ALA A 153 10.95 -9.39 12.02
CA ALA A 153 10.22 -10.38 12.82
C ALA A 153 9.49 -11.47 11.99
N ALA A 154 9.64 -11.48 10.66
CA ALA A 154 8.96 -12.39 9.73
C ALA A 154 7.41 -12.34 9.78
N THR A 155 6.85 -11.24 10.26
CA THR A 155 5.40 -11.04 10.39
C THR A 155 4.77 -10.24 9.23
N ILE A 156 5.57 -9.75 8.28
CA ILE A 156 5.12 -8.80 7.25
C ILE A 156 4.03 -9.34 6.33
N THR A 157 3.97 -10.66 6.16
CA THR A 157 2.96 -11.36 5.35
C THR A 157 1.73 -11.78 6.17
N HIS A 158 1.67 -11.47 7.48
CA HIS A 158 0.47 -11.73 8.27
C HIS A 158 -0.63 -10.73 7.90
N PRO A 159 -1.89 -11.18 7.71
CA PRO A 159 -2.90 -10.35 7.06
C PRO A 159 -3.09 -8.95 7.66
N PRO A 160 -3.19 -8.74 8.99
CA PRO A 160 -3.33 -7.39 9.54
C PRO A 160 -2.18 -6.44 9.18
N ILE A 161 -0.94 -6.94 9.17
CA ILE A 161 0.24 -6.15 8.80
C ILE A 161 0.29 -5.99 7.29
N MET A 162 0.06 -7.05 6.52
CA MET A 162 0.07 -7.02 5.06
C MET A 162 -0.99 -6.06 4.50
N ASP A 163 -2.18 -6.02 5.11
CA ASP A 163 -3.25 -5.06 4.82
C ASP A 163 -2.75 -3.63 5.04
N MET A 164 -2.11 -3.38 6.19
CA MET A 164 -1.55 -2.06 6.52
C MET A 164 -0.45 -1.64 5.55
N VAL A 165 0.46 -2.56 5.17
CA VAL A 165 1.50 -2.32 4.17
C VAL A 165 0.88 -1.94 2.83
N THR A 166 -0.17 -2.64 2.43
CA THR A 166 -0.88 -2.38 1.16
C THR A 166 -1.57 -1.01 1.16
N VAL A 167 -2.27 -0.66 2.24
CA VAL A 167 -2.89 0.66 2.41
C VAL A 167 -1.85 1.79 2.42
N THR A 168 -0.79 1.63 3.20
CA THR A 168 0.25 2.67 3.33
C THR A 168 1.10 2.82 2.08
N ALA A 169 1.35 1.74 1.33
CA ALA A 169 1.98 1.83 0.01
C ALA A 169 1.12 2.64 -0.97
N MET A 170 -0.20 2.43 -0.97
CA MET A 170 -1.14 3.20 -1.79
C MET A 170 -1.12 4.68 -1.41
N LEU A 171 -1.25 4.99 -0.11
CA LEU A 171 -1.22 6.37 0.39
C LEU A 171 0.12 7.06 0.13
N TYR A 172 1.24 6.35 0.30
CA TYR A 172 2.57 6.88 0.02
C TYR A 172 2.69 7.28 -1.45
N ARG A 173 2.31 6.38 -2.37
CA ARG A 173 2.32 6.65 -3.81
C ARG A 173 1.39 7.81 -4.18
N PHE A 174 0.22 7.89 -3.55
CA PHE A 174 -0.69 9.01 -3.74
C PHE A 174 -0.05 10.34 -3.31
N CYS A 175 0.54 10.40 -2.11
CA CYS A 175 1.20 11.62 -1.63
C CYS A 175 2.35 12.04 -2.56
N GLN A 176 3.15 11.08 -3.03
CA GLN A 176 4.22 11.37 -4.00
C GLN A 176 3.70 11.91 -5.33
N ALA A 177 2.61 11.37 -5.85
CA ALA A 177 2.03 11.81 -7.13
C ALA A 177 1.44 13.23 -7.07
N PHE A 178 0.89 13.61 -5.91
CA PHE A 178 0.17 14.88 -5.73
C PHE A 178 0.91 15.93 -4.89
N GLY A 179 2.14 15.64 -4.44
CA GLY A 179 2.95 16.59 -3.67
C GLY A 179 2.40 16.93 -2.28
N LEU A 180 1.73 15.96 -1.64
CA LEU A 180 1.23 16.04 -0.25
C LEU A 180 2.28 15.51 0.73
#